data_AF-A0A356H622-F1
#
_entry.id   AF-A0A356H622-F1
#
_cell.length_a   1.000
_cell.length_b   1.000
_cell.length_c   1.000
_cell.angle_alpha   90.00
_cell.angle_beta   90.00
_cell.angle_gamma   90.00
#
_symmetry.space_group_name_H-M   'P 1'
#
loop_
_entity.id
_entity.type
_entity.pdbx_description
1 polymer ?
#
loop_
_entity_poly.entity_id
_entity_poly.type
_entity_poly.pdbx_seq_one_letter_code
_entity_poly.pdbx_strand_id
1 'polypeptide(L)'
;MSKNDIQQDKNLEGFESALTKSEQFIEDNQKLLTYIVLGALVVVSGYLAFHKFYAEPKESEARSYMFVAEQYFQKDSFNLALNGDGNYYGFLDIIDEYGVTKSANLSKYYAGVCYLHLGDYEEAINYLKKFSSEDIMVSAVAKGAMGDAYSELGKYKQAISNYESAANQTPNSFTTPLYLNKAAQLYEEEGEYKKAIELYEIIKKDYAQSQEGRSAEKYIARAKMQLEK
;
A
#
# COMPACT_ATOMS: atom_id res chain seq x y z
N MET A 1 39.04 -6.49 -53.37
CA MET A 1 37.95 -6.27 -52.40
C MET A 1 38.56 -5.70 -51.13
N SER A 2 37.98 -4.61 -50.63
CA SER A 2 38.40 -3.96 -49.38
C SER A 2 38.07 -4.86 -48.19
N LYS A 3 38.80 -4.74 -47.06
CA LYS A 3 38.49 -5.48 -45.81
C LYS A 3 37.05 -5.25 -45.35
N ASN A 4 36.46 -4.10 -45.71
CA ASN A 4 35.08 -3.76 -45.39
C ASN A 4 34.06 -4.59 -46.19
N ASP A 5 34.36 -4.93 -47.45
CA ASP A 5 33.47 -5.73 -48.30
C ASP A 5 33.37 -7.18 -47.77
N ILE A 6 34.51 -7.75 -47.34
CA ILE A 6 34.60 -9.11 -46.78
C ILE A 6 33.89 -9.22 -45.42
N GLN A 7 33.93 -8.15 -44.60
CA GLN A 7 33.22 -8.08 -43.32
C GLN A 7 31.70 -7.99 -43.54
N GLN A 8 31.27 -7.24 -44.56
CA GLN A 8 29.87 -7.08 -44.91
C GLN A 8 29.27 -8.37 -45.46
N ASP A 9 29.98 -9.08 -46.33
CA ASP A 9 29.57 -10.39 -46.86
C ASP A 9 29.43 -11.44 -45.76
N LYS A 10 30.39 -11.52 -44.82
CA LYS A 10 30.29 -12.45 -43.68
C LYS A 10 29.13 -12.14 -42.73
N ASN A 11 28.81 -10.86 -42.54
CA ASN A 11 27.68 -10.45 -41.73
C ASN A 11 26.34 -10.78 -42.41
N LEU A 12 26.27 -10.64 -43.74
CA LEU A 12 25.12 -11.04 -44.55
C LEU A 12 24.91 -12.55 -44.54
N GLU A 13 25.96 -13.35 -44.76
CA GLU A 13 25.90 -14.82 -44.68
C GLU A 13 25.48 -15.32 -43.28
N GLY A 14 26.00 -14.69 -42.22
CA GLY A 14 25.61 -14.99 -40.84
C GLY A 14 24.14 -14.67 -40.54
N PHE A 15 23.64 -13.56 -41.12
CA PHE A 15 22.24 -13.15 -41.01
C PHE A 15 21.31 -14.08 -41.79
N GLU A 16 21.65 -14.43 -43.03
CA GLU A 16 20.89 -15.37 -43.85
C GLU A 16 20.85 -16.77 -43.23
N SER A 17 21.95 -17.23 -42.63
CA SER A 17 21.99 -18.50 -41.90
C SER A 17 21.11 -18.47 -40.64
N ALA A 18 21.11 -17.35 -39.90
CA ALA A 18 20.23 -17.18 -38.74
C ALA A 18 18.75 -17.12 -39.14
N LEU A 19 18.43 -16.49 -40.26
CA LEU A 19 17.08 -16.43 -40.83
C LEU A 19 16.62 -17.83 -41.26
N THR A 20 17.43 -18.55 -42.03
CA THR A 20 17.13 -19.92 -42.48
C THR A 20 16.90 -20.87 -41.30
N LYS A 21 17.71 -20.77 -40.23
CA LYS A 21 17.51 -21.56 -39.00
C LYS A 21 16.23 -21.19 -38.26
N SER A 22 15.84 -19.92 -38.27
CA SER A 22 14.60 -19.46 -37.65
C SER A 22 13.37 -19.92 -38.46
N GLU A 23 13.45 -19.88 -39.79
CA GLU A 23 12.42 -20.39 -40.69
C GLU A 23 12.23 -21.90 -40.52
N GLN A 24 13.33 -22.66 -40.54
CA GLN A 24 13.31 -24.11 -40.37
C GLN A 24 12.74 -24.50 -38.99
N PHE A 25 13.10 -23.76 -37.93
CA PHE A 25 12.54 -23.98 -36.60
C PHE A 25 11.02 -23.73 -36.55
N ILE A 26 10.53 -22.67 -37.21
CA ILE A 26 9.10 -22.36 -37.27
C ILE A 26 8.35 -23.43 -38.06
N GLU A 27 8.92 -23.92 -39.16
CA GLU A 27 8.33 -24.98 -39.97
C GLU A 27 8.26 -26.31 -39.20
N ASP A 28 9.36 -26.72 -38.57
CA ASP A 28 9.43 -27.94 -37.75
C ASP A 28 8.46 -27.91 -36.56
N ASN A 29 8.19 -26.72 -36.01
CA ASN A 29 7.36 -26.54 -34.82
C ASN A 29 6.00 -25.87 -35.11
N GLN A 30 5.57 -25.78 -36.38
CA GLN A 30 4.43 -24.95 -36.79
C GLN A 30 3.14 -25.28 -36.01
N LYS A 31 2.85 -26.57 -35.80
CA LYS A 31 1.66 -27.01 -35.04
C LYS A 31 1.73 -26.59 -33.57
N LEU A 32 2.90 -26.77 -32.94
CA LEU A 32 3.12 -26.37 -31.55
C LEU A 32 3.00 -24.86 -31.39
N LEU A 33 3.65 -24.08 -32.27
CA LEU A 33 3.56 -22.63 -32.29
C LEU A 33 2.12 -22.15 -32.50
N THR A 34 1.37 -22.81 -33.39
CA THR A 34 -0.06 -22.50 -33.60
C THR A 34 -0.87 -22.73 -32.32
N TYR A 35 -0.66 -23.85 -31.60
CA TYR A 35 -1.35 -24.09 -30.33
C TYR A 35 -0.93 -23.11 -29.23
N ILE A 36 0.34 -22.70 -29.18
CA ILE A 36 0.81 -21.68 -28.24
C ILE A 36 0.12 -20.34 -28.52
N VAL A 37 0.08 -19.91 -29.79
CA VAL A 37 -0.57 -18.65 -30.18
C VAL A 37 -2.07 -18.69 -29.90
N LEU A 38 -2.76 -19.79 -30.23
CA LEU A 38 -4.19 -19.97 -29.92
C LEU A 38 -4.44 -19.98 -28.41
N GLY A 39 -3.60 -20.69 -27.64
CA GLY A 39 -3.68 -20.72 -26.19
C GLY A 39 -3.49 -19.32 -25.58
N ALA A 40 -2.48 -18.58 -26.03
CA ALA A 40 -2.26 -17.20 -25.60
C ALA A 40 -3.44 -16.30 -25.94
N LEU A 41 -4.03 -16.44 -27.13
CA LEU A 41 -5.20 -15.67 -27.56
C LEU A 41 -6.43 -15.94 -26.68
N VAL A 42 -6.66 -17.20 -26.32
CA VAL A 42 -7.75 -17.60 -25.40
C VAL A 42 -7.54 -17.00 -24.02
N VAL A 43 -6.31 -17.05 -23.48
CA VAL A 43 -5.99 -16.45 -22.17
C VAL A 43 -6.20 -14.94 -22.19
N VAL A 44 -5.69 -14.23 -23.20
CA VAL A 44 -5.85 -12.78 -23.33
C VAL A 44 -7.33 -12.40 -23.49
N SER A 45 -8.07 -13.14 -24.31
CA SER A 45 -9.50 -12.89 -24.53
C SER A 45 -10.33 -13.16 -23.26
N GLY A 46 -10.01 -14.23 -22.52
CA GLY A 46 -10.60 -14.53 -21.22
C GLY A 46 -10.34 -13.43 -20.20
N TYR A 47 -9.10 -12.93 -20.13
CA TYR A 47 -8.74 -11.82 -19.25
C TYR A 47 -9.50 -10.53 -19.60
N LEU A 48 -9.56 -10.15 -20.88
CA LEU A 48 -10.30 -8.96 -21.32
C LEU A 48 -11.80 -9.09 -21.06
N ALA A 49 -12.38 -10.27 -21.29
CA ALA A 49 -13.78 -10.52 -21.00
C ALA A 49 -14.10 -10.44 -19.51
N PHE A 50 -13.25 -11.04 -18.65
CA PHE A 50 -13.39 -10.93 -17.19
C PHE A 50 -13.31 -9.47 -16.73
N HIS A 51 -12.30 -8.72 -17.20
CA HIS A 51 -12.13 -7.33 -16.81
C HIS A 51 -13.35 -6.48 -17.22
N LYS A 52 -13.78 -6.59 -18.47
CA LYS A 52 -14.81 -5.72 -19.05
C LYS A 52 -16.24 -6.10 -18.65
N PHE A 53 -16.56 -7.39 -18.58
CA PHE A 53 -17.94 -7.85 -18.36
C PHE A 53 -18.23 -8.25 -16.90
N TYR A 54 -17.20 -8.46 -16.08
CA TYR A 54 -17.38 -8.85 -14.68
C TYR A 54 -16.78 -7.83 -13.70
N ALA A 55 -15.49 -7.52 -13.82
CA ALA A 55 -14.81 -6.66 -12.86
C ALA A 55 -15.23 -5.19 -12.95
N GLU A 56 -15.31 -4.60 -14.15
CA GLU A 56 -15.70 -3.20 -14.36
C GLU A 56 -17.12 -2.86 -13.84
N PRO A 57 -18.18 -3.63 -14.16
CA PRO A 57 -19.51 -3.36 -13.61
C PRO A 57 -19.55 -3.47 -12.08
N LYS A 58 -18.89 -4.49 -11.52
CA LYS A 58 -18.77 -4.69 -10.08
C LYS A 58 -18.03 -3.53 -9.42
N GLU A 59 -16.96 -3.02 -10.01
CA GLU A 59 -16.23 -1.86 -9.51
C GLU A 59 -17.10 -0.60 -9.52
N SER A 60 -17.89 -0.38 -10.57
CA SER A 60 -18.80 0.77 -10.64
C SER A 60 -19.85 0.73 -9.53
N GLU A 61 -20.43 -0.45 -9.28
CA GLU A 61 -21.43 -0.64 -8.23
C GLU A 61 -20.81 -0.52 -6.82
N ALA A 62 -19.68 -1.18 -6.58
CA ALA A 62 -18.94 -1.09 -5.33
C ALA A 62 -18.58 0.36 -4.98
N ARG A 63 -18.19 1.17 -5.98
CA ARG A 63 -17.89 2.58 -5.78
C ARG A 63 -19.10 3.40 -5.35
N SER A 64 -20.29 3.10 -5.89
CA SER A 64 -21.53 3.77 -5.48
C SER A 64 -21.89 3.48 -4.03
N TYR A 65 -21.76 2.23 -3.58
CA TYR A 65 -21.96 1.88 -2.17
C TYR A 65 -20.89 2.49 -1.28
N MET A 66 -19.62 2.40 -1.69
CA MET A 66 -18.49 2.96 -0.95
C MET A 66 -18.65 4.46 -0.73
N PHE A 67 -19.17 5.20 -1.71
CA PHE A 67 -19.45 6.63 -1.55
C PHE A 67 -20.38 6.91 -0.36
N VAL A 68 -21.43 6.10 -0.15
CA VAL A 68 -22.35 6.27 0.98
C VAL A 68 -21.67 5.89 2.31
N ALA A 69 -20.92 4.79 2.34
CA ALA A 69 -20.14 4.40 3.51
C ALA A 69 -19.11 5.47 3.91
N GLU A 70 -18.42 6.09 2.94
CA GLU A 70 -17.51 7.22 3.15
C GLU A 70 -18.23 8.45 3.70
N GLN A 71 -19.48 8.71 3.32
CA GLN A 71 -20.28 9.80 3.92
C GLN A 71 -20.59 9.55 5.39
N TYR A 72 -20.88 8.31 5.79
CA TYR A 72 -21.01 7.96 7.21
C TYR A 72 -19.67 8.11 7.93
N PHE A 73 -18.58 7.66 7.32
CA PHE A 73 -17.23 7.77 7.86
C PHE A 73 -16.85 9.23 8.14
N GLN A 74 -17.10 10.12 7.18
CA GLN A 74 -16.82 11.57 7.32
C GLN A 74 -17.63 12.26 8.42
N LYS A 75 -18.74 11.64 8.86
CA LYS A 75 -19.59 12.13 9.97
C LYS A 75 -19.28 11.42 11.29
N ASP A 76 -18.14 10.75 11.38
CA ASP A 76 -17.72 9.93 12.53
C ASP A 76 -18.74 8.84 12.91
N SER A 77 -19.63 8.47 11.97
CA SER A 77 -20.65 7.45 12.16
C SER A 77 -20.08 6.07 11.83
N PHE A 78 -18.99 5.69 12.49
CA PHE A 78 -18.15 4.54 12.14
C PHE A 78 -18.90 3.21 12.12
N ASN A 79 -19.87 3.01 13.02
CA ASN A 79 -20.69 1.79 13.03
C ASN A 79 -21.57 1.67 11.77
N LEU A 80 -22.16 2.78 11.31
CA LEU A 80 -22.95 2.80 10.07
C LEU A 80 -22.06 2.70 8.84
N ALA A 81 -20.90 3.35 8.85
CA ALA A 81 -19.93 3.24 7.78
C ALA A 81 -19.43 1.80 7.61
N LEU A 82 -19.22 1.10 8.73
CA LEU A 82 -18.72 -0.27 8.75
C LEU A 82 -19.79 -1.29 8.34
N ASN A 83 -20.99 -1.22 8.93
CA ASN A 83 -22.03 -2.25 8.83
C ASN A 83 -23.22 -1.89 7.93
N GLY A 84 -23.27 -0.65 7.43
CA GLY A 84 -24.43 -0.14 6.70
C GLY A 84 -25.58 0.24 7.63
N ASP A 85 -26.70 0.63 7.01
CA ASP A 85 -27.94 1.05 7.69
C ASP A 85 -29.15 0.17 7.34
N GLY A 86 -28.92 -0.93 6.62
CA GLY A 86 -29.94 -1.84 6.10
C GLY A 86 -30.50 -1.45 4.74
N ASN A 87 -30.33 -0.19 4.29
CA ASN A 87 -30.67 0.25 2.93
C ASN A 87 -29.41 0.37 2.06
N TYR A 88 -28.31 0.79 2.68
CA TYR A 88 -27.00 0.95 2.04
C TYR A 88 -25.97 0.04 2.71
N TYR A 89 -25.09 -0.50 1.88
CA TYR A 89 -23.97 -1.33 2.31
C TYR A 89 -22.94 -0.53 3.11
N GLY A 90 -22.39 -1.18 4.14
CA GLY A 90 -21.19 -0.74 4.83
C GLY A 90 -19.92 -1.25 4.16
N PHE A 91 -18.76 -0.85 4.68
CA PHE A 91 -17.47 -1.33 4.19
C PHE A 91 -17.33 -2.85 4.25
N LEU A 92 -17.93 -3.52 5.25
CA LEU A 92 -17.89 -4.98 5.34
C LEU A 92 -18.64 -5.66 4.19
N ASP A 93 -19.85 -5.21 3.88
CA ASP A 93 -20.64 -5.73 2.76
C ASP A 93 -19.91 -5.53 1.43
N ILE A 94 -19.26 -4.37 1.26
CA ILE A 94 -18.49 -4.08 0.04
C ILE A 94 -17.28 -5.03 -0.10
N ILE A 95 -16.59 -5.32 1.01
CA ILE A 95 -15.45 -6.24 1.02
C ILE A 95 -15.91 -7.65 0.60
N ASP A 96 -17.03 -8.12 1.14
CA ASP A 96 -17.50 -9.48 0.94
C ASP A 96 -18.13 -9.68 -0.45
N GLU A 97 -18.97 -8.74 -0.90
CA GLU A 97 -19.73 -8.86 -2.16
C GLU A 97 -18.95 -8.41 -3.41
N TYR A 98 -17.91 -7.59 -3.23
CA TYR A 98 -17.14 -6.96 -4.31
C TYR A 98 -15.64 -7.20 -4.21
N GLY A 99 -15.18 -8.27 -3.55
CA GLY A 99 -13.77 -8.51 -3.24
C GLY A 99 -12.76 -8.44 -4.41
N VAL A 100 -13.21 -8.57 -5.66
CA VAL A 100 -12.38 -8.42 -6.88
C VAL A 100 -12.08 -6.96 -7.26
N THR A 101 -12.73 -6.01 -6.61
CA THR A 101 -12.73 -4.59 -6.99
C THR A 101 -11.69 -3.79 -6.20
N LYS A 102 -11.27 -2.65 -6.76
CA LYS A 102 -10.38 -1.70 -6.06
C LYS A 102 -11.13 -1.04 -4.90
N SER A 103 -12.43 -0.78 -5.08
CA SER A 103 -13.30 -0.24 -4.04
C SER A 103 -13.41 -1.18 -2.83
N ALA A 104 -13.56 -2.50 -3.04
CA ALA A 104 -13.52 -3.46 -1.93
C ALA A 104 -12.15 -3.51 -1.25
N ASN A 105 -11.06 -3.42 -2.01
CA ASN A 105 -9.73 -3.32 -1.42
C ASN A 105 -9.59 -2.05 -0.55
N LEU A 106 -9.99 -0.88 -1.03
CA LEU A 106 -9.98 0.36 -0.25
C LEU A 106 -10.92 0.30 0.97
N SER A 107 -12.06 -0.38 0.84
CA SER A 107 -13.00 -0.61 1.94
C SER A 107 -12.34 -1.36 3.11
N LYS A 108 -11.31 -2.21 2.88
CA LYS A 108 -10.53 -2.83 3.97
C LYS A 108 -9.77 -1.80 4.80
N TYR A 109 -9.18 -0.78 4.16
CA TYR A 109 -8.54 0.30 4.90
C TYR A 109 -9.55 1.04 5.78
N TYR A 110 -10.67 1.45 5.19
CA TYR A 110 -11.72 2.15 5.94
C TYR A 110 -12.33 1.31 7.05
N ALA A 111 -12.61 0.03 6.81
CA ALA A 111 -13.10 -0.89 7.83
C ALA A 111 -12.11 -0.97 9.00
N GLY A 112 -10.81 -1.09 8.70
CA GLY A 112 -9.76 -1.07 9.71
C GLY A 112 -9.73 0.22 10.54
N VAL A 113 -9.90 1.37 9.91
CA VAL A 113 -9.98 2.66 10.62
C VAL A 113 -11.28 2.80 11.41
N CYS A 114 -12.42 2.32 10.89
CA CYS A 114 -13.67 2.25 11.66
C CYS A 114 -13.50 1.42 12.93
N TYR A 115 -12.91 0.23 12.83
CA TYR A 115 -12.64 -0.61 13.99
C TYR A 115 -11.70 0.06 15.00
N LEU A 116 -10.67 0.77 14.53
CA LEU A 116 -9.79 1.57 15.38
C LEU A 116 -10.57 2.61 16.20
N HIS A 117 -11.49 3.34 15.57
CA HIS A 117 -12.33 4.33 16.26
C HIS A 117 -13.40 3.71 17.16
N LEU A 118 -13.86 2.49 16.86
CA LEU A 118 -14.80 1.73 17.69
C LEU A 118 -14.12 1.02 18.86
N GLY A 119 -12.78 1.02 18.91
CA GLY A 119 -11.99 0.38 19.98
C GLY A 119 -11.72 -1.11 19.78
N ASP A 120 -12.07 -1.68 18.62
CA ASP A 120 -11.74 -3.07 18.28
C ASP A 120 -10.40 -3.10 17.53
N TYR A 121 -9.32 -3.04 18.30
CA TYR A 121 -7.98 -2.87 17.75
C TYR A 121 -7.46 -4.12 17.04
N GLU A 122 -7.89 -5.31 17.47
CA GLU A 122 -7.59 -6.58 16.79
C GLU A 122 -8.17 -6.60 15.37
N GLU A 123 -9.45 -6.27 15.21
CA GLU A 123 -10.06 -6.22 13.87
C GLU A 123 -9.52 -5.07 13.04
N ALA A 124 -9.20 -3.93 13.66
CA ALA A 124 -8.49 -2.84 12.98
C ALA A 124 -7.22 -3.35 12.29
N ILE A 125 -6.37 -4.07 13.04
CA ILE A 125 -5.14 -4.67 12.51
C ILE A 125 -5.44 -5.72 11.43
N ASN A 126 -6.46 -6.55 11.63
CA ASN A 126 -6.85 -7.61 10.69
C ASN A 126 -7.19 -7.03 9.31
N TYR A 127 -8.03 -6.01 9.26
CA TYR A 127 -8.44 -5.38 8.00
C TYR A 127 -7.33 -4.52 7.38
N LEU A 128 -6.59 -3.74 8.18
CA LEU A 128 -5.47 -2.93 7.68
C LEU A 128 -4.36 -3.80 7.06
N LYS A 129 -4.09 -5.01 7.60
CA LYS A 129 -3.12 -5.95 7.00
C LYS A 129 -3.58 -6.53 5.66
N LYS A 130 -4.88 -6.65 5.44
CA LYS A 130 -5.46 -7.17 4.18
C LYS A 130 -5.55 -6.10 3.10
N PHE A 131 -5.35 -4.83 3.46
CA PHE A 131 -5.28 -3.73 2.53
C PHE A 131 -3.90 -3.64 1.87
N SER A 132 -3.89 -3.45 0.55
CA SER A 132 -2.68 -3.19 -0.22
C SER A 132 -2.93 -2.08 -1.23
N SER A 133 -1.99 -1.15 -1.38
CA SER A 133 -2.07 -0.10 -2.39
C SER A 133 -0.72 0.10 -3.05
N GLU A 134 -0.73 0.36 -4.36
CA GLU A 134 0.44 0.87 -5.08
C GLU A 134 0.68 2.35 -4.73
N ASP A 135 -0.34 3.06 -4.24
CA ASP A 135 -0.19 4.40 -3.70
C ASP A 135 0.56 4.34 -2.36
N ILE A 136 1.80 4.83 -2.42
CA ILE A 136 2.74 4.81 -1.32
C ILE A 136 2.26 5.70 -0.15
N MET A 137 1.52 6.78 -0.41
CA MET A 137 0.97 7.64 0.65
C MET A 137 -0.13 6.91 1.42
N VAL A 138 -1.09 6.30 0.72
CA VAL A 138 -2.18 5.55 1.37
C VAL A 138 -1.63 4.35 2.15
N SER A 139 -0.61 3.68 1.61
CA SER A 139 0.09 2.59 2.31
C SER A 139 0.76 3.05 3.61
N ALA A 140 1.41 4.22 3.61
CA ALA A 140 2.02 4.79 4.81
C ALA A 140 0.97 5.13 5.88
N VAL A 141 -0.18 5.70 5.48
CA VAL A 141 -1.27 6.03 6.42
C VAL A 141 -1.88 4.77 7.04
N ALA A 142 -2.07 3.70 6.25
CA ALA A 142 -2.54 2.42 6.77
C ALA A 142 -1.58 1.82 7.82
N LYS A 143 -0.27 1.93 7.61
CA LYS A 143 0.73 1.54 8.63
C LYS A 143 0.66 2.41 9.87
N GLY A 144 0.45 3.72 9.71
CA GLY A 144 0.19 4.62 10.82
C GLY A 144 -0.99 4.17 11.68
N ALA A 145 -2.12 3.86 11.05
CA ALA A 145 -3.31 3.35 11.73
C ALA A 145 -3.09 1.99 12.40
N MET A 146 -2.28 1.10 11.80
CA MET A 146 -1.86 -0.14 12.47
C MET A 146 -1.00 0.15 13.69
N GLY A 147 -0.13 1.15 13.60
CA GLY A 147 0.67 1.65 14.73
C GLY A 147 -0.21 2.12 15.88
N ASP A 148 -1.26 2.90 15.56
CA ASP A 148 -2.25 3.36 16.54
C ASP A 148 -2.95 2.17 17.21
N ALA A 149 -3.46 1.20 16.43
CA ALA A 149 -4.10 0.00 16.98
C ALA A 149 -3.17 -0.84 17.87
N TYR A 150 -1.91 -1.05 17.47
CA TYR A 150 -0.94 -1.75 18.32
C TYR A 150 -0.61 -0.96 19.59
N SER A 151 -0.58 0.37 19.51
CA SER A 151 -0.33 1.23 20.67
C SER A 151 -1.42 1.06 21.72
N GLU A 152 -2.69 1.11 21.30
CA GLU A 152 -3.84 0.93 22.19
C GLU A 152 -3.88 -0.46 22.84
N LEU A 153 -3.34 -1.49 22.15
CA LEU A 153 -3.16 -2.83 22.70
C LEU A 153 -1.96 -3.00 23.63
N GLY A 154 -1.21 -1.92 23.92
CA GLY A 154 0.03 -1.99 24.71
C GLY A 154 1.19 -2.69 23.98
N LYS A 155 1.05 -2.97 22.68
CA LYS A 155 2.03 -3.67 21.85
C LYS A 155 3.05 -2.68 21.27
N TYR A 156 3.74 -1.95 22.14
CA TYR A 156 4.53 -0.76 21.78
C TYR A 156 5.64 -1.03 20.77
N LYS A 157 6.34 -2.17 20.85
CA LYS A 157 7.36 -2.54 19.85
C LYS A 157 6.80 -2.66 18.43
N GLN A 158 5.61 -3.24 18.29
CA GLN A 158 4.93 -3.37 17.00
C GLN A 158 4.40 -2.02 16.54
N ALA A 159 3.88 -1.20 17.45
CA ALA A 159 3.43 0.16 17.15
C ALA A 159 4.57 1.03 16.61
N ILE A 160 5.69 1.10 17.34
CA ILE A 160 6.92 1.81 16.95
C ILE A 160 7.37 1.37 15.55
N SER A 161 7.47 0.06 15.31
CA SER A 161 7.89 -0.46 14.00
C SER A 161 6.97 -0.01 12.86
N ASN A 162 5.65 0.02 13.10
CA ASN A 162 4.69 0.50 12.10
C ASN A 162 4.80 2.01 11.88
N TYR A 163 4.97 2.82 12.93
CA TYR A 163 5.16 4.25 12.79
C TYR A 163 6.46 4.62 12.08
N GLU A 164 7.58 3.99 12.42
CA GLU A 164 8.85 4.20 11.73
C GLU A 164 8.76 3.76 10.26
N SER A 165 8.08 2.65 9.98
CA SER A 165 7.83 2.23 8.60
C SER A 165 6.97 3.24 7.83
N ALA A 166 5.91 3.77 8.45
CA ALA A 166 5.06 4.81 7.87
C ALA A 166 5.83 6.11 7.61
N ALA A 167 6.67 6.54 8.56
CA ALA A 167 7.51 7.73 8.46
C ALA A 167 8.54 7.64 7.32
N ASN A 168 9.15 6.45 7.16
CA ASN A 168 10.24 6.22 6.20
C ASN A 168 9.74 5.88 4.78
N GLN A 169 8.53 5.34 4.63
CA GLN A 169 8.02 4.91 3.33
C GLN A 169 7.69 6.09 2.41
N THR A 170 7.09 7.15 2.96
CA THR A 170 6.78 8.38 2.20
C THR A 170 7.18 9.62 3.01
N PRO A 171 8.47 10.01 2.99
CA PRO A 171 8.91 11.21 3.68
C PRO A 171 8.17 12.46 3.19
N ASN A 172 7.43 13.14 4.07
CA ASN A 172 6.73 14.39 3.77
C ASN A 172 6.56 15.25 5.02
N SER A 173 6.24 16.53 4.83
CA SER A 173 6.18 17.51 5.92
C SER A 173 4.98 17.36 6.86
N PHE A 174 4.02 16.48 6.55
CA PHE A 174 2.80 16.29 7.31
C PHE A 174 2.81 14.98 8.11
N THR A 175 2.90 13.83 7.45
CA THR A 175 2.76 12.53 8.13
C THR A 175 4.06 12.04 8.77
N THR A 176 5.22 12.38 8.21
CA THR A 176 6.51 11.94 8.78
C THR A 176 6.75 12.48 10.19
N PRO A 177 6.67 13.80 10.47
CA PRO A 177 6.86 14.30 11.82
C PRO A 177 5.81 13.75 12.79
N LEU A 178 4.57 13.55 12.35
CA LEU A 178 3.51 12.93 13.14
C LEU A 178 3.86 11.51 13.60
N TYR A 179 4.27 10.64 12.67
CA TYR A 179 4.59 9.24 13.00
C TYR A 179 5.91 9.10 13.77
N LEU A 180 6.93 9.92 13.45
CA LEU A 180 8.14 9.98 14.26
C LEU A 180 7.84 10.42 15.69
N ASN A 181 6.94 11.39 15.87
CA ASN A 181 6.55 11.86 17.21
C ASN A 181 5.80 10.76 17.99
N LYS A 182 4.89 10.02 17.34
CA LYS A 182 4.20 8.88 17.96
C LYS A 182 5.19 7.76 18.35
N ALA A 183 6.14 7.42 17.48
CA ALA A 183 7.19 6.47 17.81
C ALA A 183 8.06 6.94 18.99
N ALA A 184 8.46 8.21 19.00
CA ALA A 184 9.25 8.81 20.08
C ALA A 184 8.54 8.78 21.42
N GLN A 185 7.23 9.07 21.44
CA GLN A 185 6.42 8.98 22.66
C GLN A 185 6.39 7.55 23.20
N LEU A 186 6.23 6.54 22.33
CA LEU A 186 6.28 5.15 22.77
C LEU A 186 7.67 4.70 23.23
N TYR A 187 8.74 5.25 22.65
CA TYR A 187 10.09 5.06 23.21
C TYR A 187 10.22 5.66 24.62
N GLU A 188 9.61 6.82 24.91
CA GLU A 188 9.59 7.36 26.28
C GLU A 188 8.81 6.45 27.25
N GLU A 189 7.67 5.90 26.83
CA GLU A 189 6.87 4.97 27.65
C GLU A 189 7.63 3.66 27.96
N GLU A 190 8.45 3.18 27.02
CA GLU A 190 9.34 2.02 27.23
C GLU A 190 10.63 2.37 27.99
N GLY A 191 10.82 3.62 28.40
CA GLY A 191 12.04 4.11 29.08
C GLY A 191 13.27 4.26 28.17
N GLU A 192 13.10 4.11 26.86
CA GLU A 192 14.12 4.22 25.83
C GLU A 192 14.38 5.69 25.43
N TYR A 193 14.63 6.55 26.43
CA TYR A 193 14.70 8.00 26.26
C TYR A 193 15.73 8.46 25.24
N LYS A 194 16.83 7.72 25.05
CA LYS A 194 17.85 8.05 24.03
C LYS A 194 17.26 7.98 22.62
N LYS A 195 16.52 6.92 22.29
CA LYS A 195 15.87 6.75 20.99
C LYS A 195 14.78 7.80 20.77
N ALA A 196 14.01 8.11 21.82
CA ALA A 196 13.02 9.18 21.76
C ALA A 196 13.66 10.53 21.40
N ILE A 197 14.77 10.89 22.08
CA ILE A 197 15.51 12.13 21.80
C ILE A 197 16.02 12.16 20.35
N GLU A 198 16.58 11.06 19.84
CA GLU A 198 17.04 10.98 18.44
C GLU A 198 15.92 11.31 17.45
N LEU A 199 14.73 10.73 17.65
CA LEU A 199 13.57 11.02 16.81
C LEU A 199 13.10 12.47 16.95
N TYR A 200 13.06 13.02 18.17
CA TYR A 200 12.67 14.43 18.36
C TYR A 200 13.66 15.41 17.73
N GLU A 201 14.97 15.12 17.75
CA GLU A 201 15.97 15.95 17.09
C GLU A 201 15.81 15.90 15.55
N ILE A 202 15.46 14.74 14.98
CA ILE A 202 15.09 14.65 13.55
C ILE A 202 13.88 15.55 13.25
N ILE A 203 12.83 15.46 14.06
CA ILE A 203 11.61 16.27 13.91
C ILE A 203 11.93 17.77 14.00
N LYS A 204 12.73 18.18 14.99
CA LYS A 204 13.14 19.57 15.20
C LYS A 204 13.94 20.12 14.03
N LYS A 205 14.89 19.33 13.52
CA LYS A 205 15.82 19.75 12.47
C LYS A 205 15.17 19.77 11.10
N ASP A 206 14.52 18.67 10.72
CA ASP A 206 14.09 18.44 9.34
C ASP A 206 12.61 18.85 9.13
N TYR A 207 11.84 19.00 10.21
CA TYR A 207 10.40 19.30 10.18
C TYR A 207 10.01 20.47 11.09
N ALA A 208 10.90 21.46 11.28
CA ALA A 208 10.72 22.59 12.21
C ALA A 208 9.39 23.37 12.07
N GLN A 209 8.80 23.42 10.87
CA GLN A 209 7.56 24.14 10.59
C GLN A 209 6.28 23.35 10.94
N SER A 210 6.40 22.03 11.12
CA SER A 210 5.29 21.16 11.56
C SER A 210 4.86 21.50 12.99
N GLN A 211 3.69 20.97 13.39
CA GLN A 211 3.20 21.13 14.76
C GLN A 211 4.13 20.43 15.77
N GLU A 212 4.63 19.26 15.37
CA GLU A 212 5.56 18.44 16.14
C GLU A 212 6.94 19.11 16.22
N GLY A 213 7.43 19.68 15.12
CA GLY A 213 8.68 20.46 15.07
C GLY A 213 8.70 21.62 16.04
N ARG A 214 7.61 22.39 16.11
CA ARG A 214 7.44 23.49 17.08
C ARG A 214 7.44 23.02 18.53
N SER A 215 7.04 21.77 18.77
CA SER A 215 6.95 21.18 20.11
C SER A 215 8.16 20.31 20.47
N ALA A 216 9.05 20.00 19.52
CA ALA A 216 10.11 19.02 19.67
C ALA A 216 11.10 19.38 20.78
N GLU A 217 11.47 20.67 20.93
CA GLU A 217 12.37 21.13 22.00
C GLU A 217 11.83 20.77 23.40
N LYS A 218 10.52 20.96 23.60
CA LYS A 218 9.85 20.61 24.87
C LYS A 218 9.99 19.12 25.15
N TYR A 219 9.79 18.27 24.15
CA TYR A 219 9.88 16.82 24.31
C TYR A 219 11.32 16.35 24.53
N ILE A 220 12.30 16.94 23.82
CA ILE A 220 13.73 16.70 24.04
C ILE A 220 14.12 17.02 25.49
N ALA A 221 13.73 18.20 25.99
CA ALA A 221 14.03 18.60 27.35
C ALA A 221 13.41 17.64 28.38
N ARG A 222 12.15 17.23 28.18
CA ARG A 222 11.47 16.24 29.04
C ARG A 222 12.21 14.91 29.07
N ALA A 223 12.55 14.35 27.91
CA ALA A 223 13.21 13.06 27.82
C ALA A 223 14.63 13.09 28.43
N LYS A 224 15.38 14.19 28.26
CA LYS A 224 16.69 14.38 28.90
C LYS A 224 16.59 14.37 30.42
N MET A 225 15.59 15.05 31.00
CA MET A 225 15.38 15.05 32.45
C MET A 225 15.08 13.66 33.02
N GLN A 226 14.47 12.75 32.25
CA GLN A 226 14.24 11.37 32.69
C GLN A 226 15.49 10.50 32.53
N LEU A 227 16.33 10.77 31.52
CA LEU A 227 17.58 10.05 31.32
C LEU A 227 18.64 10.35 32.40
N GLU A 228 18.54 11.51 33.04
CA GLU A 228 19.45 11.96 34.11
C GLU A 228 19.02 11.53 35.52
N LYS A 229 17.84 10.92 35.68
CA LYS A 229 17.37 10.36 36.96
C LYS A 229 17.83 8.93 37.16
#